data_AF-A0A942EER8-F1
#
_entry.id   AF-A0A942EER8-F1
#
_cell.length_a   1.000
_cell.length_b   1.000
_cell.length_c   1.000
_cell.angle_alpha   90.00
_cell.angle_beta   90.00
_cell.angle_gamma   90.00
#
_symmetry.space_group_name_H-M   'P 1'
#
loop_
_entity.id
_entity.type
_entity.pdbx_description
1 polymer ?
#
loop_
_entity_poly.entity_id
_entity_poly.type
_entity_poly.pdbx_seq_one_letter_code
_entity_poly.pdbx_strand_id
1 'polypeptide(L)'
;MNRVRVLLAWLLLCLVLSASVQAEARENLIFINGQKLITQQTPFLTNNRVLVPFRAIFEAVGAEVHWDENSEKITANKGQTKLAMIIGSSTASIDGQSMLLDVSPQIVAGRSFVPLRFVGEALGFAVTYDQASGWIFINQQEVDFGPQEARQQLALKNTVYGIKVGDSAAHVVARLGQPARRDEIDLGFVWWIYNQDYANYLQVGIKNNRVVALFTNAPSLQFNGLTIGSSMSDLTKQYSFAGQLTFTLQGATFRLDPVSKNRYLDIQGDTAYIFYMDIHQGNTLTAIRILNLETLILSGLYGYRYSFFEEPEVTRFVTVGSAIDRTNHIYALQIFDLTNVIRHRFGLPLLDWHQSLSQVASAHSMDMSRNNFFSHVSPATGSPHDRIQSGGIGHRVAGENIAAGQADAAEAVMDWMNSLGHRRAILRDTFQHLGVGVAGTRETSRYYTQKFIGN
;
A
#
# COMPACT_ATOMS: atom_id res chain seq x y z
N MET A 1 31.76 60.67 24.26
CA MET A 1 31.84 59.98 22.94
C MET A 1 31.43 58.52 23.06
N ASN A 2 30.18 58.24 23.47
CA ASN A 2 29.67 56.88 23.73
C ASN A 2 28.28 56.66 23.12
N ARG A 3 28.15 56.76 21.79
CA ARG A 3 26.89 56.48 21.08
C ARG A 3 27.13 55.99 19.64
N VAL A 4 27.86 54.89 19.42
CA VAL A 4 28.00 54.31 18.05
C VAL A 4 27.97 52.77 18.01
N ARG A 5 28.03 52.02 19.12
CA ARG A 5 28.21 50.55 19.07
C ARG A 5 26.97 49.67 19.29
N VAL A 6 25.75 50.22 19.24
CA VAL A 6 24.50 49.43 19.41
C VAL A 6 23.66 49.32 18.13
N LEU A 7 24.03 50.00 17.04
CA LEU A 7 23.24 50.04 15.80
C LEU A 7 23.63 48.98 14.74
N LEU A 8 24.61 48.12 15.00
CA LEU A 8 24.96 47.01 14.08
C LEU A 8 24.32 45.66 14.44
N ALA A 9 23.50 45.59 15.50
CA ALA A 9 22.76 44.38 15.87
C ALA A 9 21.29 44.39 15.38
N TRP A 10 20.86 45.43 14.67
CA TRP A 10 19.47 45.61 14.19
C TRP A 10 19.35 45.75 12.66
N LEU A 11 20.43 45.49 11.92
CA LEU A 11 20.41 45.42 10.44
C LEU A 11 20.72 44.02 9.89
N LEU A 12 20.76 43.00 10.77
CA LEU A 12 20.90 41.59 10.43
C LEU A 12 19.65 40.78 10.85
N LEU A 13 18.49 41.46 10.86
CA LEU A 13 17.15 40.89 11.00
C LEU A 13 16.29 41.24 9.77
N CYS A 14 16.91 41.19 8.58
CA CYS A 14 16.26 41.38 7.27
C CYS A 14 16.54 40.22 6.31
N LEU A 15 16.57 38.99 6.83
CA LEU A 15 16.32 37.79 6.02
C LEU A 15 15.02 37.18 6.50
N VAL A 16 13.92 37.84 6.13
CA VAL A 16 12.66 37.12 5.93
C VAL A 16 12.99 36.09 4.86
N LEU A 17 13.14 34.83 5.29
CA LEU A 17 13.01 33.68 4.43
C LEU A 17 11.63 33.79 3.77
N SER A 18 11.57 34.46 2.63
CA SER A 18 10.55 34.20 1.63
C SER A 18 10.78 32.76 1.22
N ALA A 19 10.16 31.83 1.94
CA ALA A 19 9.88 30.51 1.42
C ALA A 19 9.10 30.79 0.13
N SER A 20 9.78 30.71 -1.01
CA SER A 20 9.12 30.63 -2.29
C SER A 20 8.27 29.37 -2.20
N VAL A 21 6.98 29.56 -1.92
CA VAL A 21 5.97 28.54 -2.13
C VAL A 21 6.07 28.25 -3.62
N GLN A 22 6.82 27.21 -3.97
CA GLN A 22 6.70 26.61 -5.29
C GLN A 22 5.25 26.17 -5.37
N ALA A 23 4.46 26.91 -6.15
CA ALA A 23 3.14 26.47 -6.52
C ALA A 23 3.33 25.11 -7.19
N GLU A 24 2.87 24.06 -6.52
CA GLU A 24 2.74 22.73 -7.13
C GLU A 24 2.05 22.92 -8.48
N ALA A 25 2.58 22.28 -9.52
CA ALA A 25 1.98 22.33 -10.84
C ALA A 25 0.51 21.91 -10.70
N ARG A 26 -0.41 22.81 -11.04
CA ARG A 26 -1.84 22.52 -11.01
C ARG A 26 -2.11 21.46 -12.08
N GLU A 27 -2.25 20.22 -11.66
CA GLU A 27 -2.73 19.16 -12.54
C GLU A 27 -4.24 19.39 -12.74
N ASN A 28 -4.65 19.75 -13.95
CA ASN A 28 -6.06 19.87 -14.32
C ASN A 28 -6.68 18.46 -14.42
N LEU A 29 -6.90 17.82 -13.27
CA LEU A 29 -7.51 16.50 -13.18
C LEU A 29 -9.00 16.59 -13.47
N ILE A 30 -9.52 15.58 -14.15
CA ILE A 30 -10.95 15.44 -14.44
C ILE A 30 -11.51 14.29 -13.61
N PHE A 31 -12.64 14.53 -12.95
CA PHE A 31 -13.43 13.53 -12.25
C PHE A 31 -14.80 13.43 -12.91
N ILE A 32 -15.22 12.20 -13.23
CA ILE A 32 -16.55 11.91 -13.75
C ILE A 32 -17.27 11.03 -12.73
N ASN A 33 -18.36 11.53 -12.14
CA ASN A 33 -19.11 10.85 -11.09
C ASN A 33 -18.18 10.31 -9.96
N GLY A 34 -17.23 11.14 -9.51
CA GLY A 34 -16.24 10.80 -8.48
C GLY A 34 -15.02 10.02 -8.96
N GLN A 35 -15.00 9.45 -10.17
CA GLN A 35 -13.86 8.69 -10.68
C GLN A 35 -12.90 9.56 -11.49
N LYS A 36 -11.59 9.50 -11.18
CA LYS A 36 -10.55 10.21 -11.95
C LYS A 36 -10.50 9.65 -13.39
N LEU A 37 -10.73 10.51 -14.38
CA LEU A 37 -10.54 10.19 -15.78
C LEU A 37 -9.07 10.37 -16.18
N ILE A 38 -8.47 9.32 -16.75
CA ILE A 38 -7.13 9.40 -17.33
C ILE A 38 -7.28 9.83 -18.80
N THR A 39 -6.67 10.96 -19.16
CA THR A 39 -6.67 11.47 -20.53
C THR A 39 -5.25 11.48 -21.10
N GLN A 40 -5.11 11.23 -22.40
CA GLN A 40 -3.80 11.27 -23.07
C GLN A 40 -3.21 12.70 -23.15
N GLN A 41 -4.07 13.71 -23.07
CA GLN A 41 -3.68 15.11 -23.00
C GLN A 41 -4.43 15.80 -21.87
N THR A 42 -3.75 16.72 -21.20
CA THR A 42 -4.31 17.45 -20.06
C THR A 42 -5.25 18.56 -20.55
N PRO A 43 -6.39 18.78 -19.87
CA PRO A 43 -7.19 19.98 -20.05
C PRO A 43 -6.36 21.24 -19.81
N PHE A 44 -6.72 22.33 -20.47
CA PHE A 44 -6.06 23.62 -20.27
C PHE A 44 -7.08 24.75 -20.16
N LEU A 45 -6.63 25.86 -19.58
CA LEU A 45 -7.41 27.09 -19.46
C LEU A 45 -7.06 28.03 -20.62
N THR A 46 -8.07 28.61 -21.25
CA THR A 46 -7.93 29.72 -22.19
C THR A 46 -9.10 30.67 -21.99
N ASN A 47 -8.83 31.97 -21.87
CA ASN A 47 -9.86 33.00 -21.63
C ASN A 47 -10.80 32.67 -20.46
N ASN A 48 -10.25 32.12 -19.37
CA ASN A 48 -11.02 31.68 -18.20
C ASN A 48 -12.11 30.62 -18.54
N ARG A 49 -11.86 29.81 -19.57
CA ARG A 49 -12.65 28.65 -19.96
C ARG A 49 -11.76 27.42 -20.03
N VAL A 50 -12.29 26.31 -19.52
CA VAL A 50 -11.61 25.02 -19.56
C VAL A 50 -11.89 24.37 -20.90
N LEU A 51 -10.82 24.08 -21.63
CA LEU A 51 -10.83 23.25 -22.82
C LEU A 51 -10.38 21.83 -22.46
N VAL A 52 -11.16 20.85 -22.89
CA VAL A 52 -10.95 19.43 -22.61
C VAL A 52 -10.76 18.63 -23.90
N PRO A 53 -9.98 17.53 -23.88
CA PRO A 53 -9.92 16.61 -25.00
C PRO A 53 -11.31 16.07 -25.31
N PHE A 54 -11.83 16.41 -26.50
CA PHE A 54 -13.22 16.19 -26.87
C PHE A 54 -13.65 14.72 -26.73
N ARG A 55 -12.94 13.79 -27.37
CA ARG A 55 -13.35 12.38 -27.40
C ARG A 55 -13.45 11.75 -26.00
N ALA A 56 -12.49 12.06 -25.12
CA ALA A 56 -12.40 11.44 -23.80
C ALA A 56 -13.60 11.76 -22.90
N ILE A 57 -14.10 13.01 -22.93
CA ILE A 57 -15.25 13.39 -22.11
C ILE A 57 -16.54 12.78 -22.66
N PHE A 58 -16.74 12.85 -23.97
CA PHE A 58 -17.97 12.41 -24.60
C PHE A 58 -18.16 10.90 -24.49
N GLU A 59 -17.11 10.11 -24.73
CA GLU A 59 -17.16 8.65 -24.52
C GLU A 59 -17.42 8.32 -23.05
N ALA A 60 -16.76 9.01 -22.12
CA ALA A 60 -16.91 8.75 -20.70
C ALA A 60 -18.31 9.09 -20.15
N VAL A 61 -19.03 10.02 -20.79
CA VAL A 61 -20.43 10.34 -20.44
C VAL A 61 -21.45 9.58 -21.29
N GLY A 62 -21.00 8.60 -22.09
CA GLY A 62 -21.84 7.71 -22.88
C GLY A 62 -22.40 8.32 -24.17
N ALA A 63 -21.74 9.33 -24.73
CA ALA A 63 -22.10 9.93 -26.01
C ALA A 63 -21.35 9.25 -27.17
N GLU A 64 -22.03 9.00 -28.28
CA GLU A 64 -21.42 8.60 -29.54
C GLU A 64 -20.81 9.80 -30.23
N VAL A 65 -19.61 9.65 -30.77
CA VAL A 65 -18.79 10.76 -31.27
C VAL A 65 -18.35 10.51 -32.70
N HIS A 66 -18.49 11.54 -33.55
CA HIS A 66 -17.98 11.54 -34.91
C HIS A 66 -17.13 12.79 -35.18
N TRP A 67 -16.00 12.59 -35.87
CA TRP A 67 -15.14 13.65 -36.37
C TRP A 67 -15.11 13.57 -37.90
N ASP A 68 -15.46 14.67 -38.54
CA ASP A 68 -15.37 14.85 -39.99
C ASP A 68 -14.14 15.71 -40.29
N GLU A 69 -13.16 15.12 -40.96
CA GLU A 69 -11.87 15.76 -41.26
C GLU A 69 -12.00 16.85 -42.33
N ASN A 70 -12.88 16.68 -43.32
CA ASN A 70 -13.02 17.63 -44.43
C ASN A 70 -13.63 18.96 -43.99
N SER A 71 -14.52 18.91 -43.00
CA SER A 71 -15.24 20.07 -42.48
C SER A 71 -14.78 20.49 -41.09
N GLU A 72 -13.75 19.85 -40.55
CA GLU A 72 -13.27 20.01 -39.17
C GLU A 72 -14.41 20.01 -38.14
N LYS A 73 -15.38 19.13 -38.37
CA LYS A 73 -16.65 19.11 -37.65
C LYS A 73 -16.69 17.98 -36.65
N ILE A 74 -16.99 18.37 -35.42
CA ILE A 74 -17.30 17.51 -34.30
C ILE A 74 -18.81 17.30 -34.26
N THR A 75 -19.27 16.05 -34.20
CA THR A 75 -20.66 15.71 -33.89
C THR A 75 -20.70 14.74 -32.71
N ALA A 76 -21.65 14.93 -31.81
CA ALA A 76 -21.88 14.00 -30.72
C ALA A 76 -23.37 13.77 -30.45
N ASN A 77 -23.73 12.52 -30.19
CA ASN A 77 -25.10 12.12 -29.92
C ASN A 77 -25.19 11.46 -28.53
N LYS A 78 -26.14 11.88 -27.70
CA LYS A 78 -26.44 11.24 -26.42
C LYS A 78 -27.94 11.23 -26.19
N GLY A 79 -28.54 10.04 -26.17
CA GLY A 79 -29.99 9.92 -26.14
C GLY A 79 -30.62 10.61 -27.36
N GLN A 80 -31.47 11.62 -27.12
CA GLN A 80 -32.09 12.42 -28.19
C GLN A 80 -31.29 13.67 -28.56
N THR A 81 -30.29 14.05 -27.77
CA THR A 81 -29.54 15.29 -27.99
C THR A 81 -28.43 15.10 -29.01
N LYS A 82 -28.39 15.97 -30.01
CA LYS A 82 -27.37 16.04 -31.06
C LYS A 82 -26.61 17.35 -30.97
N LEU A 83 -25.32 17.26 -30.69
CA LEU A 83 -24.39 18.38 -30.63
C LEU A 83 -23.54 18.42 -31.89
N ALA A 84 -23.31 19.61 -32.46
CA ALA A 84 -22.30 19.80 -33.50
C ALA A 84 -21.47 21.07 -33.26
N MET A 85 -20.18 20.97 -33.50
CA MET A 85 -19.20 22.05 -33.35
C MET A 85 -18.20 22.02 -34.51
N ILE A 86 -17.70 23.17 -34.93
CA ILE A 86 -16.66 23.28 -35.96
C ILE A 86 -15.43 23.92 -35.32
N ILE A 87 -14.23 23.41 -35.61
CA ILE A 87 -12.99 24.01 -35.11
C ILE A 87 -12.91 25.49 -35.51
N GLY A 88 -12.49 26.34 -34.57
CA GLY A 88 -12.37 27.78 -34.77
C GLY A 88 -13.70 28.56 -34.75
N SER A 89 -14.85 27.90 -34.94
CA SER A 89 -16.17 28.56 -34.89
C SER A 89 -16.52 29.03 -33.48
N SER A 90 -17.04 30.25 -33.38
CA SER A 90 -17.65 30.81 -32.16
C SER A 90 -19.11 30.37 -31.94
N THR A 91 -19.62 29.49 -32.82
CA THR A 91 -20.97 28.94 -32.75
C THR A 91 -20.94 27.42 -32.81
N ALA A 92 -21.92 26.80 -32.15
CA ALA A 92 -22.22 25.38 -32.14
C ALA A 92 -23.71 25.16 -32.41
N SER A 93 -24.15 23.92 -32.60
CA SER A 93 -25.57 23.61 -32.62
C SER A 93 -25.96 22.49 -31.66
N ILE A 94 -27.12 22.67 -31.03
CA ILE A 94 -27.80 21.67 -30.19
C ILE A 94 -29.14 21.39 -30.86
N ASP A 95 -29.38 20.15 -31.26
CA ASP A 95 -30.60 19.71 -31.95
C ASP A 95 -30.95 20.57 -33.19
N GLY A 96 -29.90 21.06 -33.87
CA GLY A 96 -30.00 21.93 -35.04
C GLY A 96 -30.16 23.42 -34.74
N GLN A 97 -30.38 23.82 -33.48
CA GLN A 97 -30.43 25.22 -33.06
C GLN A 97 -29.02 25.78 -32.82
N SER A 98 -28.73 26.95 -33.36
CA SER A 98 -27.42 27.60 -33.23
C SER A 98 -27.25 28.27 -31.86
N MET A 99 -26.09 28.06 -31.24
CA MET A 99 -25.71 28.53 -29.92
C MET A 99 -24.33 29.21 -29.97
N LEU A 100 -24.13 30.26 -29.16
CA LEU A 100 -22.84 30.93 -29.02
C LEU A 100 -21.92 30.15 -28.07
N LEU A 101 -20.63 30.16 -28.40
CA LEU A 101 -19.57 29.60 -27.56
C LEU A 101 -18.73 30.71 -26.93
N ASP A 102 -18.47 30.59 -25.64
CA ASP A 102 -17.58 31.50 -24.91
C ASP A 102 -16.11 31.39 -25.37
N VAL A 103 -15.74 30.25 -25.92
CA VAL A 103 -14.44 30.01 -26.56
C VAL A 103 -14.64 29.02 -27.69
N SER A 104 -14.02 29.25 -28.83
CA SER A 104 -14.12 28.33 -29.97
C SER A 104 -13.43 26.99 -29.67
N PRO A 105 -13.88 25.88 -30.27
CA PRO A 105 -13.13 24.62 -30.27
C PRO A 105 -11.79 24.81 -30.98
N GLN A 106 -10.77 24.08 -30.53
CA GLN A 106 -9.38 24.26 -31.02
C GLN A 106 -8.71 22.93 -31.27
N ILE A 107 -7.72 22.91 -32.17
CA ILE A 107 -6.79 21.79 -32.28
C ILE A 107 -5.49 22.16 -31.58
N VAL A 108 -5.08 21.36 -30.61
CA VAL A 108 -3.81 21.50 -29.90
C VAL A 108 -3.06 20.17 -30.00
N ALA A 109 -1.84 20.21 -30.54
CA ALA A 109 -1.00 19.02 -30.75
C ALA A 109 -1.76 17.85 -31.44
N GLY A 110 -2.52 18.14 -32.49
CA GLY A 110 -3.25 17.13 -33.28
C GLY A 110 -4.46 16.51 -32.57
N ARG A 111 -5.02 17.18 -31.56
CA ARG A 111 -6.25 16.76 -30.88
C ARG A 111 -7.22 17.91 -30.75
N SER A 112 -8.50 17.60 -30.93
CA SER A 112 -9.58 18.57 -30.80
C SER A 112 -9.96 18.76 -29.34
N PHE A 113 -10.03 20.02 -28.95
CA PHE A 113 -10.46 20.49 -27.63
C PHE A 113 -11.73 21.31 -27.75
N VAL A 114 -12.62 21.14 -26.79
CA VAL A 114 -13.94 21.79 -26.78
C VAL A 114 -14.22 22.47 -25.44
N PRO A 115 -15.09 23.48 -25.41
CA PRO A 115 -15.44 24.19 -24.18
C PRO A 115 -16.27 23.27 -23.27
N LEU A 116 -15.71 22.89 -22.12
CA LEU A 116 -16.35 21.88 -21.27
C LEU A 116 -17.72 22.33 -20.73
N ARG A 117 -17.88 23.61 -20.39
CA ARG A 117 -19.13 24.15 -19.85
C ARG A 117 -20.28 23.98 -20.84
N PHE A 118 -20.08 24.42 -22.08
CA PHE A 118 -21.09 24.31 -23.14
C PHE A 118 -21.49 22.85 -23.38
N VAL A 119 -20.50 21.97 -23.41
CA VAL A 119 -20.72 20.53 -23.57
C VAL A 119 -21.56 19.97 -22.42
N GLY A 120 -21.30 20.39 -21.17
CA GLY A 120 -22.06 19.92 -20.02
C GLY A 120 -23.49 20.43 -19.96
N GLU A 121 -23.70 21.70 -20.30
CA GLU A 121 -25.04 22.26 -20.46
C GLU A 121 -25.83 21.52 -21.55
N ALA A 122 -25.21 21.29 -22.71
CA ALA A 122 -25.87 20.63 -23.84
C ALA A 122 -26.28 19.19 -23.53
N LEU A 123 -25.43 18.44 -22.82
CA LEU A 123 -25.61 17.01 -22.60
C LEU A 123 -26.16 16.66 -21.19
N GLY A 124 -26.57 17.67 -20.42
CA GLY A 124 -27.28 17.52 -19.15
C GLY A 124 -26.43 17.06 -17.97
N PHE A 125 -25.15 17.43 -17.91
CA PHE A 125 -24.29 17.17 -16.76
C PHE A 125 -23.77 18.44 -16.09
N ALA A 126 -23.69 18.40 -14.76
CA ALA A 126 -23.14 19.49 -13.97
C ALA A 126 -21.62 19.52 -14.09
N VAL A 127 -21.07 20.71 -14.38
CA VAL A 127 -19.62 20.93 -14.47
C VAL A 127 -19.19 21.92 -13.39
N THR A 128 -18.30 21.49 -12.50
CA THR A 128 -17.71 22.35 -11.47
C THR A 128 -16.19 22.41 -11.67
N TYR A 129 -15.63 23.62 -11.57
CA TYR A 129 -14.18 23.83 -11.59
C TYR A 129 -13.73 24.35 -10.23
N ASP A 130 -12.86 23.60 -9.55
CA ASP A 130 -12.28 24.03 -8.29
C ASP A 130 -11.07 24.93 -8.55
N GLN A 131 -11.24 26.23 -8.34
CA GLN A 131 -10.20 27.24 -8.56
C GLN A 131 -8.94 27.00 -7.71
N ALA A 132 -9.07 26.35 -6.54
CA ALA A 132 -7.95 26.12 -5.65
C ALA A 132 -7.02 24.99 -6.14
N SER A 133 -7.58 23.89 -6.63
CA SER A 133 -6.81 22.73 -7.13
C SER A 133 -6.60 22.72 -8.64
N GLY A 134 -7.47 23.39 -9.39
CA GLY A 134 -7.57 23.27 -10.84
C GLY A 134 -8.37 22.05 -11.31
N TRP A 135 -9.05 21.33 -10.41
CA TRP A 135 -9.79 20.12 -10.76
C TRP A 135 -11.15 20.41 -11.39
N ILE A 136 -11.56 19.50 -12.25
CA ILE A 136 -12.78 19.55 -13.04
C ILE A 136 -13.68 18.39 -12.61
N PHE A 137 -14.92 18.67 -12.26
CA PHE A 137 -15.94 17.69 -11.86
C PHE A 137 -17.05 17.66 -12.89
N ILE A 138 -17.42 16.47 -13.33
CA ILE A 138 -18.50 16.22 -14.28
C ILE A 138 -19.44 15.20 -13.64
N ASN A 139 -20.64 15.62 -13.24
CA ASN A 139 -21.58 14.78 -12.50
C ASN A 139 -22.91 14.66 -13.26
N GLN A 140 -23.45 13.44 -13.35
CA GLN A 140 -24.87 13.24 -13.69
C GLN A 140 -25.71 13.74 -12.49
N GLN A 141 -26.85 14.39 -12.77
CA GLN A 141 -27.71 15.15 -11.83
C GLN A 141 -27.68 14.75 -10.33
N GLU A 142 -27.73 15.79 -9.47
CA GLU A 142 -27.93 15.78 -8.00
C GLU A 142 -26.98 14.97 -7.10
N VAL A 143 -25.92 14.35 -7.65
CA VAL A 143 -24.81 13.88 -6.81
C VAL A 143 -23.68 14.90 -6.85
N ASP A 144 -23.58 15.73 -5.79
CA ASP A 144 -22.49 16.67 -5.61
C ASP A 144 -21.22 15.94 -5.15
N PHE A 145 -20.60 15.17 -6.05
CA PHE A 145 -19.20 14.76 -5.89
C PHE A 145 -18.33 16.01 -6.06
N GLY A 146 -18.29 16.81 -5.00
CA GLY A 146 -17.61 18.08 -4.95
C GLY A 146 -16.10 17.93 -4.68
N PRO A 147 -15.36 19.05 -4.70
CA PRO A 147 -13.92 19.06 -4.48
C PRO A 147 -13.48 18.39 -3.19
N GLN A 148 -14.31 18.45 -2.13
CA GLN A 148 -13.97 17.87 -0.84
C GLN A 148 -13.97 16.34 -0.86
N GLU A 149 -14.96 15.70 -1.48
CA GLU A 149 -15.04 14.24 -1.55
C GLU A 149 -13.94 13.67 -2.44
N ALA A 150 -13.66 14.28 -3.58
CA ALA A 150 -12.55 13.84 -4.43
C ALA A 150 -11.19 14.06 -3.79
N ARG A 151 -11.01 15.16 -3.03
CA ARG A 151 -9.81 15.37 -2.22
C ARG A 151 -9.68 14.29 -1.15
N GLN A 152 -10.77 13.90 -0.49
CA GLN A 152 -10.76 12.80 0.48
C GLN A 152 -10.42 11.46 -0.17
N GLN A 153 -11.05 11.12 -1.30
CA GLN A 153 -10.77 9.86 -2.01
C GLN A 153 -9.33 9.80 -2.52
N LEU A 154 -8.80 10.89 -3.07
CA LEU A 154 -7.39 10.97 -3.46
C LEU A 154 -6.45 10.93 -2.26
N ALA A 155 -6.80 11.56 -1.14
CA ALA A 155 -6.01 11.50 0.08
C ALA A 155 -5.94 10.08 0.68
N LEU A 156 -6.98 9.28 0.47
CA LEU A 156 -7.04 7.88 0.91
C LEU A 156 -6.40 6.90 -0.09
N LYS A 157 -6.19 7.32 -1.34
CA LYS A 157 -5.53 6.49 -2.35
C LYS A 157 -4.13 6.11 -1.89
N ASN A 158 -3.77 4.84 -2.09
CA ASN A 158 -2.51 4.24 -1.68
C ASN A 158 -2.24 4.32 -0.15
N THR A 159 -3.30 4.48 0.67
CA THR A 159 -3.15 4.47 2.13
C THR A 159 -3.78 3.23 2.76
N VAL A 160 -3.20 2.80 3.89
CA VAL A 160 -3.77 1.80 4.79
C VAL A 160 -4.12 2.53 6.08
N TYR A 161 -5.41 2.58 6.41
CA TYR A 161 -5.93 3.35 7.54
C TYR A 161 -5.51 4.85 7.53
N GLY A 162 -5.30 5.42 6.34
CA GLY A 162 -4.85 6.80 6.17
C GLY A 162 -3.35 7.03 6.32
N ILE A 163 -2.55 5.95 6.37
CA ILE A 163 -1.08 5.98 6.38
C ILE A 163 -0.54 5.45 5.05
N LYS A 164 0.49 6.09 4.51
CA LYS A 164 1.28 5.59 3.36
C LYS A 164 2.78 5.67 3.61
N VAL A 165 3.55 4.95 2.79
CA VAL A 165 5.00 5.10 2.73
C VAL A 165 5.36 6.56 2.42
N GLY A 166 6.37 7.10 3.12
CA GLY A 166 6.79 8.50 3.04
C GLY A 166 6.15 9.44 4.06
N ASP A 167 5.04 9.05 4.70
CA ASP A 167 4.42 9.86 5.76
C ASP A 167 5.38 10.05 6.94
N SER A 168 5.20 11.15 7.69
CA SER A 168 5.99 11.40 8.90
C SER A 168 5.50 10.54 10.07
N ALA A 169 6.38 10.17 11.00
CA ALA A 169 5.95 9.46 12.21
C ALA A 169 4.96 10.29 13.04
N ALA A 170 5.05 11.62 12.99
CA ALA A 170 4.09 12.52 13.63
C ALA A 170 2.68 12.38 13.03
N HIS A 171 2.56 12.26 11.69
CA HIS A 171 1.29 11.97 11.01
C HIS A 171 0.71 10.62 11.47
N VAL A 172 1.56 9.60 11.59
CA VAL A 172 1.15 8.28 12.08
C VAL A 172 0.56 8.38 13.50
N VAL A 173 1.23 9.07 14.43
CA VAL A 173 0.70 9.29 15.79
C VAL A 173 -0.59 10.10 15.76
N ALA A 174 -0.67 11.16 14.95
CA ALA A 174 -1.86 11.98 14.86
C ALA A 174 -3.08 11.19 14.33
N ARG A 175 -2.84 10.24 13.43
CA ARG A 175 -3.89 9.47 12.77
C ARG A 175 -4.34 8.23 13.56
N LEU A 176 -3.38 7.50 14.15
CA LEU A 176 -3.59 6.19 14.77
C LEU A 176 -3.39 6.19 16.29
N GLY A 177 -2.86 7.26 16.87
CA GLY A 177 -2.41 7.30 18.26
C GLY A 177 -1.06 6.63 18.46
N GLN A 178 -0.70 6.39 19.73
CA GLN A 178 0.55 5.71 20.08
C GLN A 178 0.48 4.22 19.76
N PRO A 179 1.57 3.62 19.22
CA PRO A 179 1.61 2.18 19.02
C PRO A 179 1.64 1.44 20.37
N ALA A 180 1.10 0.23 20.41
CA ALA A 180 1.17 -0.64 21.58
C ALA A 180 2.61 -1.10 21.85
N ARG A 181 3.39 -1.31 20.78
CA ARG A 181 4.75 -1.81 20.86
C ARG A 181 5.63 -1.18 19.79
N ARG A 182 6.92 -1.03 20.09
CA ARG A 182 7.96 -0.60 19.16
C ARG A 182 8.98 -1.73 19.04
N ASP A 183 8.98 -2.36 17.89
CA ASP A 183 9.72 -3.57 17.57
C ASP A 183 10.94 -3.20 16.74
N GLU A 184 12.09 -3.07 17.40
CA GLU A 184 13.39 -2.88 16.75
C GLU A 184 13.85 -4.20 16.10
N ILE A 185 13.79 -4.26 14.78
CA ILE A 185 14.20 -5.44 14.00
C ILE A 185 15.50 -5.17 13.23
N ASP A 186 16.09 -6.24 12.71
CA ASP A 186 17.37 -6.19 12.00
C ASP A 186 17.26 -5.83 10.51
N LEU A 187 16.37 -4.91 10.20
CA LEU A 187 16.22 -4.28 8.88
C LEU A 187 16.49 -2.76 8.92
N GLY A 188 16.96 -2.24 10.07
CA GLY A 188 17.35 -0.83 10.20
C GLY A 188 16.17 0.14 10.33
N PHE A 189 14.99 -0.36 10.70
CA PHE A 189 13.81 0.43 11.02
C PHE A 189 13.05 -0.21 12.18
N VAL A 190 12.17 0.57 12.82
CA VAL A 190 11.38 0.12 13.96
C VAL A 190 9.94 -0.10 13.52
N TRP A 191 9.41 -1.29 13.74
CA TRP A 191 7.98 -1.54 13.58
C TRP A 191 7.20 -0.94 14.74
N TRP A 192 6.29 -0.03 14.44
CA TRP A 192 5.26 0.44 15.36
C TRP A 192 4.05 -0.47 15.20
N ILE A 193 3.71 -1.20 16.26
CA ILE A 193 2.69 -2.24 16.26
C ILE A 193 1.40 -1.69 16.85
N TYR A 194 0.33 -1.76 16.05
CA TYR A 194 -1.03 -1.42 16.43
C TYR A 194 -1.84 -2.72 16.50
N ASN A 195 -1.83 -3.35 17.67
CA ASN A 195 -2.45 -4.66 17.92
C ASN A 195 -3.52 -4.63 19.02
N GLN A 196 -3.94 -3.44 19.45
CA GLN A 196 -4.99 -3.29 20.47
C GLN A 196 -6.35 -3.78 19.96
N ASP A 197 -6.55 -3.80 18.65
CA ASP A 197 -7.73 -4.34 17.98
C ASP A 197 -7.30 -5.14 16.75
N TYR A 198 -7.50 -6.47 16.80
CA TYR A 198 -7.15 -7.36 15.70
C TYR A 198 -8.02 -7.17 14.46
N ALA A 199 -9.20 -6.54 14.57
CA ALA A 199 -9.99 -6.17 13.41
C ALA A 199 -9.26 -5.14 12.54
N ASN A 200 -8.47 -4.26 13.17
CA ASN A 200 -7.75 -3.12 12.56
C ASN A 200 -6.21 -3.25 12.66
N TYR A 201 -5.68 -4.46 12.83
CA TYR A 201 -4.25 -4.69 13.05
C TYR A 201 -3.36 -4.03 11.97
N LEU A 202 -2.31 -3.34 12.39
CA LEU A 202 -1.34 -2.70 11.50
C LEU A 202 0.07 -2.73 12.09
N GLN A 203 1.05 -2.96 11.23
CA GLN A 203 2.46 -2.68 11.52
C GLN A 203 2.90 -1.49 10.64
N VAL A 204 3.55 -0.49 11.25
CA VAL A 204 4.10 0.69 10.55
C VAL A 204 5.61 0.79 10.79
N GLY A 205 6.42 0.60 9.76
CA GLY A 205 7.87 0.65 9.84
C GLY A 205 8.37 2.09 9.75
N ILE A 206 9.07 2.55 10.78
CA ILE A 206 9.59 3.91 10.88
C ILE A 206 11.13 3.91 10.83
N LYS A 207 11.69 4.68 9.88
CA LYS A 207 13.12 4.98 9.78
C LYS A 207 13.29 6.48 9.55
N ASN A 208 14.18 7.13 10.28
CA ASN A 208 14.46 8.57 10.15
C ASN A 208 13.18 9.45 10.14
N ASN A 209 12.26 9.16 11.07
CA ASN A 209 10.97 9.85 11.22
C ASN A 209 10.01 9.73 10.01
N ARG A 210 10.24 8.75 9.12
CA ARG A 210 9.42 8.48 7.94
C ARG A 210 8.92 7.04 7.92
N VAL A 211 7.71 6.84 7.38
CA VAL A 211 7.16 5.51 7.09
C VAL A 211 7.92 4.91 5.92
N VAL A 212 8.52 3.75 6.13
CA VAL A 212 9.26 2.99 5.11
C VAL A 212 8.63 1.63 4.80
N ALA A 213 7.75 1.16 5.67
CA ALA A 213 7.06 -0.11 5.53
C ALA A 213 5.66 -0.09 6.16
N LEU A 214 4.73 -0.84 5.59
CA LEU A 214 3.41 -1.14 6.14
C LEU A 214 3.15 -2.63 5.97
N PHE A 215 2.52 -3.26 6.96
CA PHE A 215 1.99 -4.62 6.84
C PHE A 215 0.63 -4.72 7.53
N THR A 216 -0.34 -5.35 6.88
CA THR A 216 -1.59 -5.75 7.52
C THR A 216 -2.19 -6.99 6.87
N ASN A 217 -2.77 -7.85 7.69
CA ASN A 217 -3.63 -8.98 7.31
C ASN A 217 -5.02 -8.87 7.97
N ALA A 218 -5.38 -7.67 8.43
CA ALA A 218 -6.57 -7.40 9.22
C ALA A 218 -7.86 -7.42 8.36
N PRO A 219 -9.00 -7.86 8.90
CA PRO A 219 -10.25 -7.95 8.15
C PRO A 219 -10.78 -6.60 7.66
N SER A 220 -10.54 -5.50 8.39
CA SER A 220 -11.01 -4.16 8.01
C SER A 220 -10.19 -3.50 6.90
N LEU A 221 -9.23 -4.22 6.29
CA LEU A 221 -8.40 -3.69 5.22
C LEU A 221 -9.27 -3.11 4.10
N GLN A 222 -9.04 -1.84 3.78
CA GLN A 222 -9.47 -1.18 2.57
C GLN A 222 -8.26 -0.49 1.95
N PHE A 223 -7.94 -0.84 0.70
CA PHE A 223 -6.78 -0.30 0.00
C PHE A 223 -7.06 -0.22 -1.49
N ASN A 224 -7.25 0.98 -2.03
CA ASN A 224 -7.58 1.19 -3.46
C ASN A 224 -8.76 0.34 -3.95
N GLY A 225 -9.80 0.20 -3.12
CA GLY A 225 -10.96 -0.66 -3.43
C GLY A 225 -10.71 -2.16 -3.26
N LEU A 226 -9.51 -2.58 -2.86
CA LEU A 226 -9.21 -3.95 -2.47
C LEU A 226 -9.50 -4.16 -0.98
N THR A 227 -9.99 -5.36 -0.66
CA THR A 227 -10.24 -5.84 0.70
C THR A 227 -9.65 -7.25 0.86
N ILE A 228 -9.59 -7.74 2.09
CA ILE A 228 -9.40 -9.19 2.29
C ILE A 228 -10.49 -9.94 1.50
N GLY A 229 -10.10 -10.99 0.77
CA GLY A 229 -10.98 -11.74 -0.11
C GLY A 229 -11.03 -11.25 -1.57
N SER A 230 -10.43 -10.10 -1.91
CA SER A 230 -10.35 -9.65 -3.31
C SER A 230 -9.65 -10.68 -4.20
N SER A 231 -10.15 -10.86 -5.41
CA SER A 231 -9.64 -11.86 -6.36
C SER A 231 -8.39 -11.37 -7.09
N MET A 232 -7.65 -12.29 -7.72
CA MET A 232 -6.57 -11.92 -8.64
C MET A 232 -7.06 -10.98 -9.75
N SER A 233 -8.29 -11.17 -10.23
CA SER A 233 -8.89 -10.28 -11.24
C SER A 233 -9.14 -8.86 -10.72
N ASP A 234 -9.33 -8.67 -9.42
CA ASP A 234 -9.49 -7.34 -8.84
C ASP A 234 -8.14 -6.63 -8.72
N LEU A 235 -7.08 -7.38 -8.37
CA LEU A 235 -5.73 -6.86 -8.31
C LEU A 235 -5.25 -6.42 -9.70
N THR A 236 -5.45 -7.24 -10.74
CA THR A 236 -4.95 -6.94 -12.10
C THR A 236 -5.67 -5.80 -12.81
N LYS A 237 -6.75 -5.25 -12.24
CA LYS A 237 -7.36 -3.98 -12.70
C LYS A 237 -6.44 -2.78 -12.45
N GLN A 238 -5.55 -2.87 -11.46
CA GLN A 238 -4.76 -1.74 -10.96
C GLN A 238 -3.25 -2.01 -10.86
N TYR A 239 -2.86 -3.28 -10.87
CA TYR A 239 -1.47 -3.72 -10.68
C TYR A 239 -1.05 -4.70 -11.78
N SER A 240 0.22 -4.65 -12.17
CA SER A 240 0.78 -5.58 -13.16
C SER A 240 1.79 -6.51 -12.51
N PHE A 241 1.67 -7.82 -12.80
CA PHE A 241 2.55 -8.86 -12.26
C PHE A 241 3.27 -9.65 -13.34
N ALA A 242 3.32 -9.10 -14.56
CA ALA A 242 3.91 -9.77 -15.72
C ALA A 242 5.31 -9.22 -16.02
N GLY A 243 6.16 -10.10 -16.56
CA GLY A 243 7.52 -9.74 -16.96
C GLY A 243 8.47 -9.56 -15.78
N GLN A 244 9.59 -8.87 -16.03
CA GLN A 244 10.59 -8.58 -15.00
C GLN A 244 10.43 -7.14 -14.54
N LEU A 245 10.36 -6.93 -13.22
CA LEU A 245 10.37 -5.58 -12.66
C LEU A 245 11.80 -5.03 -12.67
N THR A 246 11.95 -3.78 -13.10
CA THR A 246 13.22 -3.07 -13.14
C THR A 246 13.08 -1.70 -12.49
N PHE A 247 14.00 -1.35 -11.59
CA PHE A 247 14.06 -0.02 -10.99
C PHE A 247 15.49 0.37 -10.65
N THR A 248 15.72 1.67 -10.44
CA THR A 248 17.02 2.21 -10.04
C THR A 248 16.98 2.64 -8.58
N LEU A 249 17.99 2.26 -7.81
CA LEU A 249 18.19 2.69 -6.43
C LEU A 249 19.67 2.99 -6.23
N GLN A 250 19.99 4.20 -5.78
CA GLN A 250 21.37 4.66 -5.52
C GLN A 250 22.35 4.34 -6.67
N GLY A 251 21.94 4.63 -7.92
CA GLY A 251 22.79 4.41 -9.11
C GLY A 251 22.85 2.96 -9.62
N ALA A 252 22.35 1.98 -8.87
CA ALA A 252 22.27 0.60 -9.33
C ALA A 252 20.89 0.27 -9.92
N THR A 253 20.89 -0.48 -11.03
CA THR A 253 19.66 -1.01 -11.64
C THR A 253 19.37 -2.40 -11.10
N PHE A 254 18.25 -2.56 -10.42
CA PHE A 254 17.75 -3.82 -9.88
C PHE A 254 16.75 -4.44 -10.84
N ARG A 255 16.79 -5.77 -10.93
CA ARG A 255 15.88 -6.60 -11.71
C ARG A 255 15.39 -7.76 -10.87
N LEU A 256 14.08 -7.97 -10.80
CA LEU A 256 13.47 -9.02 -10.00
C LEU A 256 12.22 -9.61 -10.66
N ASP A 257 11.90 -10.85 -10.31
CA ASP A 257 10.63 -11.48 -10.68
C ASP A 257 9.52 -10.94 -9.77
N PRO A 258 8.41 -10.40 -10.32
CA PRO A 258 7.28 -9.90 -9.53
C PRO A 258 6.56 -11.00 -8.73
N VAL A 259 6.74 -12.28 -9.07
CA VAL A 259 6.03 -13.38 -8.43
C VAL A 259 7.01 -14.26 -7.65
N SER A 260 6.68 -14.52 -6.38
CA SER A 260 7.40 -15.48 -5.57
C SER A 260 6.40 -16.27 -4.73
N LYS A 261 6.37 -17.60 -4.90
CA LYS A 261 5.34 -18.46 -4.29
C LYS A 261 3.93 -17.92 -4.59
N ASN A 262 3.19 -17.53 -3.56
CA ASN A 262 1.82 -17.02 -3.59
C ASN A 262 1.74 -15.51 -3.25
N ARG A 263 2.85 -14.78 -3.41
CA ARG A 263 2.90 -13.31 -3.28
C ARG A 263 3.29 -12.63 -4.58
N TYR A 264 2.63 -11.51 -4.85
CA TYR A 264 2.69 -10.75 -6.10
C TYR A 264 3.13 -9.32 -5.81
N LEU A 265 4.16 -8.86 -6.52
CA LEU A 265 4.76 -7.55 -6.35
C LEU A 265 4.51 -6.69 -7.59
N ASP A 266 4.10 -5.46 -7.36
CA ASP A 266 4.13 -4.38 -8.34
C ASP A 266 4.90 -3.18 -7.77
N ILE A 267 5.52 -2.39 -8.64
CA ILE A 267 6.25 -1.17 -8.25
C ILE A 267 5.64 0.01 -8.99
N GLN A 268 5.18 1.00 -8.23
CA GLN A 268 4.67 2.25 -8.79
C GLN A 268 5.43 3.41 -8.14
N GLY A 269 6.18 4.15 -8.96
CA GLY A 269 7.09 5.19 -8.48
C GLY A 269 8.20 4.58 -7.62
N ASP A 270 8.31 5.05 -6.38
CA ASP A 270 9.29 4.63 -5.37
C ASP A 270 8.73 3.65 -4.33
N THR A 271 7.54 3.12 -4.60
CA THR A 271 6.80 2.27 -3.66
C THR A 271 6.53 0.89 -4.26
N ALA A 272 6.85 -0.12 -3.47
CA ALA A 272 6.61 -1.53 -3.76
C ALA A 272 5.34 -2.01 -3.03
N TYR A 273 4.43 -2.63 -3.77
CA TYR A 273 3.18 -3.19 -3.27
C TYR A 273 3.21 -4.70 -3.40
N ILE A 274 3.21 -5.41 -2.27
CA ILE A 274 3.24 -6.87 -2.19
C ILE A 274 1.88 -7.35 -1.69
N PHE A 275 1.26 -8.23 -2.48
CA PHE A 275 -0.03 -8.84 -2.21
C PHE A 275 0.14 -10.32 -1.90
N TYR A 276 -0.34 -10.76 -0.74
CA TYR A 276 -0.29 -12.17 -0.34
C TYR A 276 -1.62 -12.83 -0.64
N MET A 277 -1.59 -13.95 -1.34
CA MET A 277 -2.80 -14.70 -1.71
C MET A 277 -2.95 -15.96 -0.85
N ASP A 278 -4.19 -16.28 -0.50
CA ASP A 278 -4.58 -17.52 0.17
C ASP A 278 -5.06 -18.56 -0.86
N ILE A 279 -4.20 -19.53 -1.16
CA ILE A 279 -4.47 -20.56 -2.17
C ILE A 279 -5.59 -21.53 -1.74
N HIS A 280 -5.91 -21.58 -0.44
CA HIS A 280 -6.95 -22.45 0.12
C HIS A 280 -8.31 -21.74 0.23
N GLN A 281 -8.39 -20.47 -0.16
CA GLN A 281 -9.61 -19.67 -0.08
C GLN A 281 -9.93 -18.99 -1.43
N GLY A 282 -9.84 -19.75 -2.53
CA GLY A 282 -10.16 -19.24 -3.87
C GLY A 282 -9.06 -18.35 -4.47
N ASN A 283 -7.83 -18.46 -3.98
CA ASN A 283 -6.69 -17.63 -4.39
C ASN A 283 -6.99 -16.13 -4.25
N THR A 284 -7.45 -15.74 -3.06
CA THR A 284 -7.87 -14.37 -2.74
C THR A 284 -6.87 -13.64 -1.83
N LEU A 285 -6.89 -12.31 -1.87
CA LEU A 285 -6.04 -11.46 -1.05
C LEU A 285 -6.22 -11.74 0.45
N THR A 286 -5.12 -11.98 1.16
CA THR A 286 -5.14 -12.29 2.61
C THR A 286 -4.25 -11.37 3.44
N ALA A 287 -3.31 -10.66 2.81
CA ALA A 287 -2.51 -9.62 3.45
C ALA A 287 -1.91 -8.69 2.39
N ILE A 288 -1.53 -7.49 2.81
CA ILE A 288 -0.72 -6.57 2.01
C ILE A 288 0.53 -6.13 2.77
N ARG A 289 1.61 -5.90 2.03
CA ARG A 289 2.84 -5.27 2.51
C ARG A 289 3.25 -4.18 1.53
N ILE A 290 3.51 -2.99 2.03
CA ILE A 290 3.89 -1.83 1.22
C ILE A 290 5.24 -1.34 1.71
N LEU A 291 6.23 -1.20 0.84
CA LEU A 291 7.61 -0.86 1.21
C LEU A 291 8.13 0.25 0.29
N ASN A 292 9.05 1.09 0.78
CA ASN A 292 9.93 1.81 -0.13
C ASN A 292 10.95 0.85 -0.80
N LEU A 293 11.57 1.28 -1.90
CA LEU A 293 12.49 0.41 -2.66
C LEU A 293 13.73 -0.04 -1.86
N GLU A 294 14.26 0.80 -0.99
CA GLU A 294 15.39 0.44 -0.11
C GLU A 294 15.00 -0.71 0.83
N THR A 295 13.84 -0.61 1.48
CA THR A 295 13.35 -1.62 2.41
C THR A 295 12.97 -2.91 1.67
N LEU A 296 12.45 -2.84 0.44
CA LEU A 296 12.24 -4.02 -0.40
C LEU A 296 13.55 -4.80 -0.59
N ILE A 297 14.62 -4.14 -1.00
CA ILE A 297 15.93 -4.80 -1.19
C ILE A 297 16.48 -5.31 0.15
N LEU A 298 16.45 -4.49 1.19
CA LEU A 298 16.94 -4.87 2.51
C LEU A 298 16.17 -6.05 3.10
N SER A 299 14.87 -6.19 2.84
CA SER A 299 14.05 -7.29 3.35
C SER A 299 14.42 -8.65 2.76
N GLY A 300 14.94 -8.69 1.52
CA GLY A 300 15.26 -9.94 0.81
C GLY A 300 14.04 -10.80 0.51
N LEU A 301 12.85 -10.20 0.44
CA LEU A 301 11.60 -10.90 0.13
C LEU A 301 11.56 -11.42 -1.32
N TYR A 302 12.31 -10.80 -2.22
CA TYR A 302 12.39 -11.21 -3.62
C TYR A 302 13.86 -11.41 -3.99
N GLY A 303 14.14 -12.49 -4.72
CA GLY A 303 15.44 -12.67 -5.35
C GLY A 303 15.62 -11.62 -6.43
N TYR A 304 16.78 -10.97 -6.46
CA TYR A 304 17.09 -9.91 -7.41
C TYR A 304 18.47 -10.09 -8.03
N ARG A 305 18.64 -9.50 -9.22
CA ARG A 305 19.94 -9.25 -9.86
C ARG A 305 20.12 -7.75 -9.96
N TYR A 306 21.36 -7.27 -9.90
CA TYR A 306 21.64 -5.84 -10.04
C TYR A 306 22.89 -5.61 -10.88
N SER A 307 22.93 -4.44 -11.52
CA SER A 307 24.07 -3.95 -12.29
C SER A 307 24.35 -2.51 -11.89
N PHE A 308 25.62 -2.15 -11.74
CA PHE A 308 26.04 -0.84 -11.28
C PHE A 308 27.28 -0.36 -12.04
N PHE A 309 27.44 0.96 -12.12
CA PHE A 309 28.70 1.58 -12.53
C PHE A 309 29.59 1.90 -11.31
N GLU A 310 28.96 2.29 -10.20
CA GLU A 310 29.55 2.43 -8.86
C GLU A 310 28.71 1.64 -7.86
N GLU A 311 29.35 0.90 -6.95
CA GLU A 311 28.65 -0.02 -6.04
C GLU A 311 27.67 0.75 -5.13
N PRO A 312 26.38 0.35 -5.06
CA PRO A 312 25.39 1.08 -4.27
C PRO A 312 25.66 0.91 -2.76
N GLU A 313 25.62 2.01 -2.00
CA GLU A 313 25.76 2.01 -0.54
C GLU A 313 24.48 1.53 0.17
N VAL A 314 24.15 0.25 0.01
CA VAL A 314 23.04 -0.38 0.74
C VAL A 314 23.59 -0.99 2.04
N THR A 315 23.44 -0.27 3.15
CA THR A 315 23.89 -0.77 4.47
C THR A 315 23.10 -2.01 4.88
N ARG A 316 23.79 -3.16 4.94
CA ARG A 316 23.23 -4.39 5.51
C ARG A 316 23.41 -4.37 7.03
N PHE A 317 22.35 -4.69 7.75
CA PHE A 317 22.36 -4.81 9.21
C PHE A 317 22.71 -6.24 9.60
N VAL A 318 23.76 -6.40 10.40
CA VAL A 318 24.15 -7.70 10.97
C VAL A 318 23.82 -7.67 12.46
N THR A 319 22.98 -8.62 12.89
CA THR A 319 22.59 -8.73 14.31
C THR A 319 23.63 -9.56 15.06
N VAL A 320 24.17 -9.01 16.16
CA VAL A 320 25.20 -9.67 16.96
C VAL A 320 24.86 -9.72 18.44
N GLY A 321 25.32 -10.77 19.12
CA GLY A 321 25.21 -10.92 20.58
C GLY A 321 23.76 -10.90 21.08
N SER A 322 23.52 -10.18 22.19
CA SER A 322 22.20 -10.11 22.85
C SER A 322 21.09 -9.46 22.02
N ALA A 323 21.44 -8.77 20.92
CA ALA A 323 20.46 -8.26 19.96
C ALA A 323 19.72 -9.39 19.22
N ILE A 324 20.36 -10.55 19.05
CA ILE A 324 19.75 -11.72 18.37
C ILE A 324 18.55 -12.21 19.17
N ASP A 325 18.72 -12.43 20.47
CA ASP A 325 17.65 -12.94 21.34
C ASP A 325 16.48 -11.95 21.43
N ARG A 326 16.78 -10.64 21.44
CA ARG A 326 15.76 -9.59 21.40
C ARG A 326 14.96 -9.62 20.09
N THR A 327 15.63 -9.65 18.95
CA THR A 327 14.97 -9.70 17.64
C THR A 327 14.14 -10.97 17.48
N ASN A 328 14.66 -12.11 17.93
CA ASN A 328 13.93 -13.38 17.90
C ASN A 328 12.68 -13.34 18.79
N HIS A 329 12.76 -12.75 19.99
CA HIS A 329 11.60 -12.55 20.84
C HIS A 329 10.56 -11.62 20.18
N ILE A 330 11.01 -10.54 19.54
CA ILE A 330 10.14 -9.62 18.78
C ILE A 330 9.38 -10.37 17.68
N TYR A 331 10.06 -11.21 16.89
CA TYR A 331 9.38 -12.01 15.88
C TYR A 331 8.39 -13.02 16.49
N ALA A 332 8.69 -13.59 17.66
CA ALA A 332 7.75 -14.45 18.36
C ALA A 332 6.44 -13.70 18.74
N LEU A 333 6.55 -12.47 19.24
CA LEU A 333 5.40 -11.62 19.55
C LEU A 333 4.61 -11.24 18.30
N GLN A 334 5.29 -10.91 17.19
CA GLN A 334 4.62 -10.61 15.91
C GLN A 334 3.87 -11.82 15.37
N ILE A 335 4.46 -13.02 15.41
CA ILE A 335 3.77 -14.26 15.01
C ILE A 335 2.53 -14.51 15.87
N PHE A 336 2.63 -14.29 17.19
CA PHE A 336 1.48 -14.40 18.10
C PHE A 336 0.34 -13.48 17.68
N ASP A 337 0.65 -12.18 17.47
CA ASP A 337 -0.33 -11.19 17.03
C ASP A 337 -0.98 -11.58 15.70
N LEU A 338 -0.16 -11.90 14.68
CA LEU A 338 -0.63 -12.25 13.34
C LEU A 338 -1.50 -13.50 13.33
N THR A 339 -1.19 -14.47 14.20
CA THR A 339 -2.00 -15.69 14.39
C THR A 339 -3.38 -15.33 14.96
N ASN A 340 -3.43 -14.42 15.93
CA ASN A 340 -4.70 -13.97 16.48
C ASN A 340 -5.51 -13.10 15.52
N VAL A 341 -4.88 -12.30 14.65
CA VAL A 341 -5.58 -11.63 13.54
C VAL A 341 -6.26 -12.65 12.64
N ILE A 342 -5.56 -13.74 12.28
CA ILE A 342 -6.14 -14.81 11.48
C ILE A 342 -7.30 -15.46 12.25
N ARG A 343 -7.12 -15.86 13.50
CA ARG A 343 -8.19 -16.49 14.28
C ARG A 343 -9.42 -15.61 14.41
N HIS A 344 -9.23 -14.31 14.64
CA HIS A 344 -10.30 -13.32 14.63
C HIS A 344 -11.05 -13.30 13.29
N ARG A 345 -10.34 -13.30 12.15
CA ARG A 345 -10.95 -13.37 10.80
C ARG A 345 -11.79 -14.63 10.57
N PHE A 346 -11.44 -15.73 11.20
CA PHE A 346 -12.17 -17.00 11.10
C PHE A 346 -13.22 -17.18 12.22
N GLY A 347 -13.48 -16.15 13.03
CA GLY A 347 -14.47 -16.20 14.11
C GLY A 347 -14.10 -17.15 15.26
N LEU A 348 -12.80 -17.44 15.42
CA LEU A 348 -12.29 -18.32 16.46
C LEU A 348 -11.91 -17.54 17.72
N PRO A 349 -11.98 -18.15 18.92
CA PRO A 349 -11.43 -17.57 20.13
C PRO A 349 -9.96 -17.22 19.95
N LEU A 350 -9.56 -16.05 20.45
CA LEU A 350 -8.15 -15.65 20.48
C LEU A 350 -7.35 -16.58 21.40
N LEU A 351 -6.06 -16.75 21.10
CA LEU A 351 -5.14 -17.50 21.94
C LEU A 351 -4.47 -16.56 22.92
N ASP A 352 -4.32 -17.03 24.16
CA ASP A 352 -3.54 -16.33 25.18
C ASP A 352 -2.06 -16.67 25.06
N TRP A 353 -1.19 -15.66 25.23
CA TRP A 353 0.24 -15.87 25.27
C TRP A 353 0.63 -16.72 26.48
N HIS A 354 1.35 -17.82 26.25
CA HIS A 354 1.82 -18.70 27.32
C HIS A 354 3.35 -18.70 27.40
N GLN A 355 3.88 -18.00 28.41
CA GLN A 355 5.31 -17.73 28.56
C GLN A 355 6.16 -19.01 28.62
N SER A 356 5.82 -19.98 29.48
CA SER A 356 6.62 -21.21 29.57
C SER A 356 6.57 -22.04 28.28
N LEU A 357 5.44 -22.04 27.58
CA LEU A 357 5.30 -22.72 26.29
C LEU A 357 6.15 -22.04 25.20
N SER A 358 6.25 -20.71 25.22
CA SER A 358 7.16 -19.93 24.37
C SER A 358 8.63 -20.26 24.65
N GLN A 359 9.02 -20.49 25.91
CA GLN A 359 10.37 -20.94 26.25
C GLN A 359 10.65 -22.34 25.67
N VAL A 360 9.70 -23.27 25.77
CA VAL A 360 9.81 -24.60 25.15
C VAL A 360 9.89 -24.50 23.62
N ALA A 361 9.10 -23.63 23.00
CA ALA A 361 9.16 -23.38 21.54
C ALA A 361 10.51 -22.78 21.12
N SER A 362 11.04 -21.82 21.90
CA SER A 362 12.33 -21.17 21.63
C SER A 362 13.48 -22.17 21.75
N ALA A 363 13.43 -23.05 22.75
CA ALA A 363 14.41 -24.13 22.91
C ALA A 363 14.40 -25.08 21.71
N HIS A 364 13.23 -25.41 21.15
CA HIS A 364 13.14 -26.26 19.95
C HIS A 364 13.67 -25.56 18.69
N SER A 365 13.35 -24.28 18.49
CA SER A 365 13.93 -23.49 17.40
C SER A 365 15.45 -23.42 17.52
N MET A 366 15.98 -23.24 18.73
CA MET A 366 17.41 -23.21 19.00
C MET A 366 18.08 -24.57 18.76
N ASP A 367 17.41 -25.66 19.13
CA ASP A 367 17.87 -27.03 18.89
C ASP A 367 17.99 -27.30 17.37
N MET A 368 16.93 -27.01 16.61
CA MET A 368 16.95 -27.11 15.13
C MET A 368 18.08 -26.27 14.51
N SER A 369 18.25 -25.03 14.99
CA SER A 369 19.30 -24.12 14.50
C SER A 369 20.71 -24.60 14.82
N ARG A 370 20.99 -25.07 16.04
CA ARG A 370 22.34 -25.50 16.46
C ARG A 370 22.74 -26.86 15.90
N ASN A 371 21.77 -27.77 15.77
CA ASN A 371 22.02 -29.15 15.35
C ASN A 371 21.69 -29.39 13.87
N ASN A 372 21.45 -28.33 13.09
CA ASN A 372 21.24 -28.36 11.64
C ASN A 372 20.20 -29.40 11.19
N PHE A 373 19.04 -29.43 11.86
CA PHE A 373 17.93 -30.28 11.47
C PHE A 373 16.62 -29.49 11.41
N PHE A 374 15.63 -30.04 10.70
CA PHE A 374 14.29 -29.45 10.61
C PHE A 374 13.25 -30.56 10.75
N SER A 375 12.70 -30.71 11.97
CA SER A 375 11.78 -31.79 12.31
C SER A 375 10.95 -31.44 13.54
N HIS A 376 9.74 -32.00 13.62
CA HIS A 376 8.92 -31.98 14.84
C HIS A 376 9.53 -32.82 15.97
N VAL A 377 10.30 -33.85 15.62
CA VAL A 377 10.97 -34.73 16.59
C VAL A 377 12.44 -34.36 16.65
N SER A 378 12.87 -33.92 17.82
CA SER A 378 14.28 -33.69 18.13
C SER A 378 14.96 -35.02 18.47
N PRO A 379 16.16 -35.30 17.94
CA PRO A 379 16.98 -36.42 18.38
C PRO A 379 17.36 -36.37 19.88
N ALA A 380 17.40 -35.17 20.48
CA ALA A 380 17.82 -34.96 21.85
C ALA A 380 16.66 -34.77 22.84
N THR A 381 15.60 -34.06 22.41
CA THR A 381 14.49 -33.64 23.30
C THR A 381 13.15 -34.28 22.94
N GLY A 382 13.14 -35.23 21.99
CA GLY A 382 11.97 -36.05 21.67
C GLY A 382 10.90 -35.33 20.84
N SER A 383 9.66 -35.76 20.98
CA SER A 383 8.48 -35.25 20.27
C SER A 383 8.00 -33.90 20.83
N PRO A 384 7.06 -33.20 20.16
CA PRO A 384 6.47 -31.99 20.70
C PRO A 384 5.81 -32.20 22.08
N HIS A 385 5.22 -33.37 22.30
CA HIS A 385 4.61 -33.74 23.58
C HIS A 385 5.65 -33.89 24.69
N ASP A 386 6.75 -34.60 24.42
CA ASP A 386 7.83 -34.81 25.39
C ASP A 386 8.44 -33.48 25.84
N ARG A 387 8.61 -32.53 24.90
CA ARG A 387 9.10 -31.17 25.21
C ARG A 387 8.13 -30.39 26.09
N ILE A 388 6.82 -30.46 25.84
CA ILE A 388 5.80 -29.77 26.64
C ILE A 388 5.70 -30.40 28.04
N GLN A 389 5.73 -31.73 28.13
CA GLN A 389 5.71 -32.47 29.39
C GLN A 389 6.95 -32.18 30.24
N SER A 390 8.14 -32.15 29.62
CA SER A 390 9.40 -31.80 30.30
C SER A 390 9.41 -30.37 30.82
N GLY A 391 8.65 -29.47 30.19
CA GLY A 391 8.41 -28.11 30.68
C GLY A 391 7.41 -28.02 31.84
N GLY A 392 6.80 -29.13 32.29
CA GLY A 392 5.81 -29.15 33.35
C GLY A 392 4.46 -28.53 32.96
N ILE A 393 4.13 -28.50 31.66
CA ILE A 393 2.95 -27.79 31.14
C ILE A 393 1.80 -28.78 30.89
N GLY A 394 0.75 -28.68 31.70
CA GLY A 394 -0.47 -29.49 31.54
C GLY A 394 -1.27 -29.09 30.30
N HIS A 395 -1.81 -30.09 29.59
CA HIS A 395 -2.68 -29.92 28.42
C HIS A 395 -3.46 -31.21 28.13
N ARG A 396 -4.62 -31.10 27.46
CA ARG A 396 -5.34 -32.25 26.87
C ARG A 396 -5.14 -32.38 25.38
N VAL A 397 -4.93 -31.25 24.69
CA VAL A 397 -4.60 -31.20 23.27
C VAL A 397 -3.39 -30.31 23.06
N ALA A 398 -2.52 -30.70 22.12
CA ALA A 398 -1.38 -29.89 21.71
C ALA A 398 -1.22 -29.92 20.19
N GLY A 399 -0.54 -28.90 19.66
CA GLY A 399 -0.17 -28.80 18.24
C GLY A 399 1.16 -28.06 18.10
N GLU A 400 1.82 -28.28 16.97
CA GLU A 400 3.07 -27.59 16.64
C GLU A 400 3.12 -27.23 15.15
N ASN A 401 3.52 -26.00 14.86
CA ASN A 401 3.97 -25.59 13.54
C ASN A 401 5.45 -25.22 13.61
N ILE A 402 6.22 -25.59 12.59
CA ILE A 402 7.63 -25.19 12.45
C ILE A 402 7.86 -24.58 11.07
N ALA A 403 8.78 -23.63 10.97
CA ALA A 403 9.24 -23.03 9.73
C ALA A 403 10.73 -22.68 9.81
N ALA A 404 11.42 -22.64 8.68
CA ALA A 404 12.82 -22.27 8.61
C ALA A 404 13.13 -21.50 7.32
N GLY A 405 13.97 -20.47 7.43
CA GLY A 405 14.48 -19.68 6.30
C GLY A 405 13.58 -18.50 5.86
N GLN A 406 12.40 -18.32 6.44
CA GLN A 406 11.57 -17.14 6.18
C GLN A 406 12.24 -15.85 6.65
N ALA A 407 12.06 -14.78 5.86
CA ALA A 407 12.73 -13.50 6.09
C ALA A 407 12.27 -12.80 7.38
N ASP A 408 11.00 -12.97 7.77
CA ASP A 408 10.42 -12.38 8.98
C ASP A 408 9.18 -13.15 9.47
N ALA A 409 8.59 -12.67 10.57
CA ALA A 409 7.39 -13.21 11.20
C ALA A 409 6.18 -13.31 10.26
N ALA A 410 5.95 -12.31 9.41
CA ALA A 410 4.78 -12.31 8.53
C ALA A 410 4.96 -13.32 7.39
N GLU A 411 6.17 -13.47 6.85
CA GLU A 411 6.46 -14.54 5.89
C GLU A 411 6.20 -15.93 6.48
N ALA A 412 6.62 -16.19 7.73
CA ALA A 412 6.37 -17.47 8.40
C ALA A 412 4.86 -17.77 8.55
N VAL A 413 4.07 -16.77 9.00
CA VAL A 413 2.63 -16.95 9.19
C VAL A 413 1.88 -17.10 7.88
N MET A 414 2.22 -16.32 6.84
CA MET A 414 1.59 -16.44 5.53
C MET A 414 1.94 -17.76 4.84
N ASP A 415 3.17 -18.26 4.99
CA ASP A 415 3.58 -19.59 4.52
C ASP A 415 2.80 -20.70 5.25
N TRP A 416 2.66 -20.63 6.59
CA TRP A 416 1.86 -21.60 7.36
C TRP A 416 0.39 -21.63 6.92
N MET A 417 -0.22 -20.47 6.68
CA MET A 417 -1.61 -20.43 6.20
C MET A 417 -1.81 -21.04 4.82
N ASN A 418 -0.77 -21.05 3.97
CA ASN A 418 -0.79 -21.69 2.66
C ASN A 418 -0.35 -23.17 2.70
N SER A 419 -0.17 -23.74 3.89
CA SER A 419 0.07 -25.17 4.08
C SER A 419 -1.05 -25.80 4.90
N LEU A 420 -1.82 -26.73 4.31
CA LEU A 420 -3.02 -27.28 4.95
C LEU A 420 -2.79 -27.87 6.36
N GLY A 421 -1.66 -28.55 6.57
CA GLY A 421 -1.30 -29.09 7.89
C GLY A 421 -1.14 -28.00 8.94
N HIS A 422 -0.33 -26.98 8.63
CA HIS A 422 -0.06 -25.87 9.53
C HIS A 422 -1.28 -24.96 9.74
N ARG A 423 -2.04 -24.71 8.66
CA ARG A 423 -3.31 -23.97 8.68
C ARG A 423 -4.31 -24.60 9.64
N ARG A 424 -4.47 -25.94 9.60
CA ARG A 424 -5.36 -26.67 10.52
C ARG A 424 -5.00 -26.45 11.98
N ALA A 425 -3.71 -26.36 12.32
CA ALA A 425 -3.29 -26.06 13.69
C ALA A 425 -3.69 -24.64 14.12
N ILE A 426 -3.42 -23.63 13.28
CA ILE A 426 -3.80 -22.23 13.54
C ILE A 426 -5.31 -22.07 13.71
N LEU A 427 -6.10 -22.78 12.89
CA LEU A 427 -7.56 -22.68 12.86
C LEU A 427 -8.29 -23.68 13.77
N ARG A 428 -7.57 -24.43 14.62
CA ARG A 428 -8.22 -25.37 15.54
C ARG A 428 -8.84 -24.61 16.72
N ASP A 429 -10.13 -24.82 16.94
CA ASP A 429 -10.94 -24.14 17.96
C ASP A 429 -10.64 -24.60 19.40
N THR A 430 -10.24 -25.85 19.59
CA THR A 430 -9.91 -26.42 20.92
C THR A 430 -8.66 -25.84 21.59
N PHE A 431 -7.84 -25.07 20.88
CA PHE A 431 -6.66 -24.43 21.48
C PHE A 431 -7.02 -23.13 22.19
N GLN A 432 -6.40 -22.91 23.36
CA GLN A 432 -6.62 -21.75 24.23
C GLN A 432 -5.34 -20.91 24.37
N HIS A 433 -4.17 -21.53 24.28
CA HIS A 433 -2.89 -20.86 24.50
C HIS A 433 -1.91 -21.09 23.35
N LEU A 434 -1.05 -20.09 23.14
CA LEU A 434 0.03 -20.11 22.16
C LEU A 434 1.35 -19.69 22.80
N GLY A 435 2.37 -20.53 22.60
CA GLY A 435 3.77 -20.17 22.83
C GLY A 435 4.50 -20.14 21.50
N VAL A 436 5.19 -19.04 21.20
CA VAL A 436 6.00 -18.92 19.98
C VAL A 436 7.47 -18.77 20.36
N GLY A 437 8.35 -19.41 19.59
CA GLY A 437 9.79 -19.28 19.76
C GLY A 437 10.52 -19.18 18.45
N VAL A 438 11.54 -18.33 18.42
CA VAL A 438 12.37 -18.08 17.23
C VAL A 438 13.84 -18.22 17.63
N ALA A 439 14.67 -18.76 16.74
CA ALA A 439 16.10 -18.83 16.92
C ALA A 439 16.84 -18.65 15.59
N GLY A 440 18.13 -18.31 15.66
CA GLY A 440 18.98 -18.05 14.50
C GLY A 440 18.96 -16.58 14.08
N THR A 441 19.56 -16.31 12.93
CA THR A 441 19.67 -14.98 12.32
C THR A 441 19.36 -15.06 10.83
N ARG A 442 19.40 -13.93 10.14
CA ARG A 442 19.20 -13.91 8.70
C ARG A 442 20.35 -14.60 7.93
N GLU A 443 21.55 -14.56 8.48
CA GLU A 443 22.78 -15.17 7.92
C GLU A 443 22.84 -16.68 8.19
N THR A 444 22.32 -17.11 9.34
CA THR A 444 22.37 -18.52 9.79
C THR A 444 21.07 -19.28 9.51
N SER A 445 20.11 -18.64 8.85
CA SER A 445 18.69 -19.03 8.77
C SER A 445 17.97 -18.95 10.11
N ARG A 446 16.78 -18.34 10.10
CA ARG A 446 15.88 -18.33 11.26
C ARG A 446 14.97 -19.54 11.27
N TYR A 447 14.73 -20.06 12.46
CA TYR A 447 13.82 -21.14 12.77
C TYR A 447 12.69 -20.61 13.64
N TYR A 448 11.45 -20.94 13.28
CA TYR A 448 10.24 -20.47 13.93
C TYR A 448 9.43 -21.68 14.41
N THR A 449 8.93 -21.63 15.63
CA THR A 449 8.09 -22.68 16.22
C THR A 449 6.86 -22.05 16.87
N GLN A 450 5.66 -22.49 16.48
CA GLN A 450 4.43 -22.28 17.24
C GLN A 450 4.09 -23.54 18.01
N LYS A 451 3.76 -23.41 19.29
CA LYS A 451 3.19 -24.47 20.12
C LYS A 451 1.83 -24.05 20.63
N PHE A 452 0.83 -24.87 20.37
CA PHE A 452 -0.55 -24.65 20.77
C PHE A 452 -0.91 -25.65 21.87
N ILE A 453 -1.67 -25.21 22.87
CA ILE A 453 -2.25 -26.11 23.88
C ILE A 453 -3.71 -25.73 24.19
N GLY A 454 -4.47 -26.71 24.66
CA GLY A 454 -5.83 -26.56 25.16
C GLY A 454 -6.15 -27.61 26.22
N ASN A 455 -7.18 -27.34 27.02
CA ASN A 455 -7.64 -28.17 28.13
C ASN A 455 -8.87 -29.02 27.78
#